data_AF-A0A1F8JSL2-F1
#
_entry.id   AF-A0A1F8JSL2-F1
#
_cell.length_a   1.000
_cell.length_b   1.000
_cell.length_c   1.000
_cell.angle_alpha   90.00
_cell.angle_beta   90.00
_cell.angle_gamma   90.00
#
_symmetry.space_group_name_H-M   'P 1'
#
loop_
_entity.id
_entity.type
_entity.pdbx_description
1 polymer ?
#
loop_
_entity_poly.entity_id
_entity_poly.type
_entity_poly.pdbx_seq_one_letter_code
_entity_poly.pdbx_strand_id
1 'polypeptide(L)'
;MANWNALVEPQDTVFFLGDFGLDTSDFLSDLCSQLHGQKICIRGNHDGTPAKMHKIGFSIVLESAFIKIGRHQVELVHIPSYPAPPHFQLHGHVHEKRPNKLIDRQLNLSVEVWDYKPVSEKTIVALLDQADASVAMASSNSC
;
A
#
# COMPACT_ATOMS: atom_id res chain seq x y z
N MET A 1 12.14 -12.88 2.56
CA MET A 1 11.03 -13.86 2.41
C MET A 1 10.43 -14.27 3.75
N ALA A 2 11.21 -14.71 4.75
CA ALA A 2 10.68 -15.17 6.04
C ALA A 2 9.71 -14.16 6.73
N ASN A 3 10.04 -12.87 6.76
CA ASN A 3 9.17 -11.84 7.36
C ASN A 3 7.82 -11.67 6.64
N TRP A 4 7.77 -11.91 5.33
CA TRP A 4 6.55 -11.83 4.53
C TRP A 4 5.69 -13.07 4.74
N ASN A 5 6.26 -14.24 4.48
CA ASN A 5 5.51 -15.51 4.51
C ASN A 5 5.08 -15.90 5.93
N ALA A 6 5.64 -15.29 6.98
CA ALA A 6 5.17 -15.43 8.35
C ALA A 6 3.87 -14.64 8.66
N LEU A 7 3.49 -13.70 7.79
CA LEU A 7 2.33 -12.82 7.98
C LEU A 7 1.28 -12.95 6.87
N VAL A 8 1.64 -13.57 5.75
CA VAL A 8 0.79 -13.71 4.57
C VAL A 8 0.63 -15.20 4.27
N GLU A 9 -0.62 -15.65 4.27
CA GLU A 9 -0.99 -16.99 3.89
C GLU A 9 -1.12 -17.12 2.36
N PRO A 10 -0.95 -18.32 1.78
CA PRO A 10 -1.03 -18.52 0.32
C PRO A 10 -2.34 -18.02 -0.33
N GLN A 11 -3.46 -18.06 0.41
CA GLN A 11 -4.78 -17.63 -0.04
C GLN A 11 -5.06 -16.13 0.14
N ASP A 12 -4.20 -15.41 0.87
CA ASP A 12 -4.43 -13.99 1.13
C ASP A 12 -4.30 -13.18 -0.16
N THR A 13 -5.02 -12.06 -0.23
CA THR A 13 -4.82 -11.06 -1.30
C THR A 13 -3.96 -9.94 -0.77
N VAL A 14 -2.91 -9.58 -1.51
CA VAL A 14 -1.99 -8.50 -1.13
C VAL A 14 -1.90 -7.45 -2.23
N PHE A 15 -2.21 -6.22 -1.86
CA PHE A 15 -1.99 -5.04 -2.69
C PHE A 15 -0.56 -4.54 -2.52
N PHE A 16 0.21 -4.57 -3.61
CA PHE A 16 1.54 -3.99 -3.71
C PHE A 16 1.44 -2.58 -4.30
N LEU A 17 1.83 -1.57 -3.53
CA LEU A 17 1.75 -0.17 -3.94
C LEU A 17 3.01 0.29 -4.66
N GLY A 18 3.39 -0.47 -5.69
CA GLY A 18 4.41 -0.12 -6.67
C GLY A 18 5.85 -0.43 -6.27
N ASP A 19 6.73 -0.21 -7.23
CA ASP A 19 8.19 -0.33 -7.13
C ASP A 19 8.65 -1.68 -6.54
N PHE A 20 8.19 -2.77 -7.16
CA PHE A 20 8.49 -4.13 -6.70
C PHE A 20 9.98 -4.45 -6.72
N GLY A 21 10.72 -3.91 -7.70
CA GLY A 21 12.17 -4.05 -7.76
C GLY A 21 12.79 -3.54 -9.06
N LEU A 22 14.10 -3.32 -9.03
CA LEU A 22 14.90 -2.77 -10.14
C LEU A 22 15.72 -3.82 -10.91
N ASP A 23 15.52 -5.10 -10.60
CA ASP A 23 16.25 -6.21 -11.23
C ASP A 23 15.60 -6.69 -12.55
N THR A 24 16.20 -7.70 -13.17
CA THR A 24 15.67 -8.41 -14.33
C THR A 24 14.29 -9.00 -14.05
N SER A 25 13.43 -9.08 -15.07
CA SER A 25 12.09 -9.65 -14.90
C SER A 25 12.11 -11.12 -14.46
N ASP A 26 13.15 -11.87 -14.83
CA ASP A 26 13.26 -13.28 -14.48
C ASP A 26 13.62 -13.43 -12.98
N PHE A 27 14.59 -12.66 -12.48
CA PHE A 27 14.88 -12.62 -11.04
C PHE A 27 13.67 -12.15 -10.22
N LEU A 28 12.98 -11.10 -10.69
CA LEU A 28 11.79 -10.59 -10.02
C LEU A 28 10.64 -11.60 -10.04
N SER A 29 10.47 -12.35 -11.14
CA SER A 29 9.50 -13.44 -11.26
C SER A 29 9.80 -14.55 -10.24
N ASP A 30 11.05 -14.98 -10.15
CA ASP A 30 11.48 -16.00 -9.19
C ASP A 30 11.25 -15.54 -7.74
N LEU A 31 11.57 -14.28 -7.44
CA LEU A 31 11.30 -13.68 -6.13
C LEU A 31 9.80 -13.62 -5.83
N CYS A 32 9.00 -13.13 -6.78
CA CYS A 32 7.55 -13.00 -6.65
C CYS A 32 6.87 -14.35 -6.39
N SER A 33 7.34 -15.41 -7.04
CA SER A 33 6.83 -16.77 -6.86
C SER A 33 7.04 -17.35 -5.45
N GLN A 34 8.07 -16.87 -4.73
CA GLN A 34 8.40 -17.32 -3.38
C GLN A 34 7.61 -16.58 -2.28
N LEU A 35 6.96 -15.47 -2.62
CA LEU A 35 6.14 -14.70 -1.69
C LEU A 35 4.73 -15.28 -1.64
N HIS A 36 4.19 -15.55 -0.45
CA HIS A 36 2.81 -15.99 -0.30
C HIS A 36 1.80 -14.91 -0.72
N GLY A 37 0.58 -15.37 -1.02
CA GLY A 37 -0.56 -14.53 -1.38
C GLY A 37 -0.73 -14.31 -2.88
N GLN A 38 -1.96 -13.99 -3.27
CA GLN A 38 -2.34 -13.46 -4.58
C GLN A 38 -2.02 -11.98 -4.64
N LYS A 39 -1.29 -11.55 -5.66
CA LYS A 39 -0.65 -10.24 -5.69
C LYS A 39 -1.34 -9.35 -6.72
N ILE A 40 -1.77 -8.18 -6.26
CA ILE A 40 -2.35 -7.11 -7.07
C ILE A 40 -1.37 -5.94 -7.04
N CYS A 41 -0.92 -5.48 -8.20
CA CYS A 41 -0.01 -4.35 -8.33
C CYS A 41 -0.80 -3.07 -8.57
N ILE A 42 -0.55 -2.06 -7.73
CA ILE A 42 -0.79 -0.66 -8.05
C ILE A 42 0.55 -0.09 -8.52
N ARG A 43 0.69 0.10 -9.83
CA ARG A 43 1.97 0.23 -10.51
C ARG A 43 2.74 1.47 -10.04
N GLY A 44 4.00 1.25 -9.69
CA GLY A 44 4.94 2.31 -9.37
C GLY A 44 5.64 2.87 -10.60
N ASN A 45 6.31 4.01 -10.42
CA ASN A 45 6.98 4.68 -11.53
C ASN A 45 8.25 3.92 -11.99
N HIS A 46 8.77 2.99 -11.20
CA HIS A 46 9.91 2.15 -11.57
C HIS A 46 9.55 0.74 -12.04
N ASP A 47 8.27 0.36 -11.97
CA ASP A 47 7.81 -0.99 -12.31
C ASP A 47 7.89 -1.31 -13.81
N GLY A 48 7.93 -0.30 -14.68
CA GLY A 48 7.90 -0.48 -16.13
C GLY A 48 6.47 -0.70 -16.62
N THR A 49 6.25 -1.55 -17.63
CA THR A 49 4.93 -1.71 -18.25
C THR A 49 4.02 -2.71 -17.50
N PRO A 50 2.68 -2.62 -17.63
CA PRO A 50 1.78 -3.65 -17.10
C PRO A 50 2.12 -5.07 -17.59
N ALA A 51 2.52 -5.22 -18.86
CA ALA A 51 2.96 -6.51 -19.40
C ALA A 51 4.18 -7.09 -18.66
N LYS A 52 5.16 -6.25 -18.29
CA LYS A 52 6.30 -6.67 -17.46
C LYS A 52 5.83 -7.14 -16.09
N MET A 53 4.90 -6.41 -15.46
CA MET A 53 4.40 -6.75 -14.13
C MET A 53 3.58 -8.05 -14.13
N HIS A 54 2.78 -8.28 -15.18
CA HIS A 54 2.12 -9.58 -15.37
C HIS A 54 3.13 -10.72 -15.57
N LYS A 55 4.21 -10.51 -16.34
CA LYS A 55 5.29 -11.50 -16.50
C LYS A 55 5.95 -11.84 -15.16
N ILE A 56 6.12 -10.86 -14.27
CA ILE A 56 6.68 -11.05 -12.92
C ILE A 56 5.74 -11.88 -12.00
N GLY A 57 4.46 -12.02 -12.34
CA GLY A 57 3.51 -12.84 -11.59
C GLY A 57 2.42 -12.06 -10.84
N PHE A 58 2.25 -10.76 -11.13
CA PHE A 58 1.09 -10.02 -10.64
C PHE A 58 -0.16 -10.37 -11.46
N SER A 59 -1.19 -10.84 -10.77
CA SER A 59 -2.45 -11.27 -11.39
C SER A 59 -3.24 -10.10 -11.97
N ILE A 60 -3.19 -8.96 -11.31
CA ILE A 60 -3.87 -7.71 -11.67
C ILE A 60 -2.85 -6.59 -11.55
N VAL A 61 -2.82 -5.69 -12.54
CA VAL A 61 -1.97 -4.50 -12.54
C VAL A 61 -2.84 -3.29 -12.86
N LEU A 62 -2.86 -2.31 -11.97
CA LEU A 62 -3.65 -1.08 -12.06
C LEU A 62 -2.75 0.13 -11.85
N GLU A 63 -3.15 1.29 -12.34
CA GLU A 63 -2.47 2.56 -12.03
C GLU A 63 -2.92 3.13 -10.68
N SER A 64 -4.20 2.96 -10.36
CA SER A 64 -4.80 3.27 -9.07
C SER A 64 -6.09 2.45 -8.90
N ALA A 65 -6.61 2.41 -7.67
CA ALA A 65 -7.88 1.75 -7.40
C ALA A 65 -8.61 2.41 -6.22
N PHE A 66 -9.92 2.54 -6.32
CA PHE A 66 -10.76 2.82 -5.14
C PHE A 66 -11.29 1.53 -4.57
N ILE A 67 -11.03 1.27 -3.29
CA ILE A 67 -11.53 0.09 -2.59
C ILE A 67 -12.17 0.47 -1.27
N LYS A 68 -12.96 -0.46 -0.72
CA LYS A 68 -13.52 -0.35 0.62
C LYS A 68 -12.66 -1.16 1.59
N ILE A 69 -12.14 -0.50 2.63
CA ILE A 69 -11.43 -1.13 3.76
C ILE A 69 -12.20 -0.80 5.03
N GLY A 70 -12.79 -1.81 5.67
CA GLY A 70 -13.77 -1.58 6.75
C GLY A 70 -14.91 -0.65 6.31
N ARG A 71 -15.06 0.51 6.97
CA ARG A 71 -16.05 1.55 6.61
C ARG A 71 -15.51 2.62 5.64
N HIS A 72 -14.22 2.59 5.34
CA HIS A 72 -13.54 3.64 4.61
C HIS A 72 -13.52 3.35 3.12
N GLN A 73 -13.88 4.33 2.28
CA GLN A 73 -13.47 4.34 0.88
C GLN A 73 -12.08 4.96 0.79
N VAL A 74 -11.15 4.23 0.21
CA VAL A 74 -9.75 4.64 0.10
C VAL A 74 -9.28 4.52 -1.35
N GLU A 75 -8.39 5.41 -1.74
CA GLU A 75 -7.65 5.30 -3.00
C GLU A 75 -6.31 4.64 -2.73
N LEU A 76 -6.00 3.61 -3.50
CA LEU A 76 -4.67 3.03 -3.59
C LEU A 76 -3.93 3.70 -4.76
N VAL A 77 -2.78 4.28 -4.48
CA VAL A 77 -1.93 4.97 -5.48
C VAL A 77 -0.46 4.78 -5.11
N HIS A 78 0.45 4.68 -6.08
CA HIS A 78 1.86 4.59 -5.74
C HIS A 78 2.42 5.93 -5.22
N ILE A 79 2.26 7.00 -6.01
CA ILE A 79 2.71 8.36 -5.67
C ILE A 79 1.53 9.13 -5.05
N PRO A 80 1.61 9.59 -3.79
CA PRO A 80 0.55 10.38 -3.18
C PRO A 80 0.36 11.71 -3.92
N SER A 81 -0.88 12.18 -4.01
CA SER A 81 -1.20 13.44 -4.67
C SER A 81 -0.73 14.65 -3.84
N TYR A 82 -0.36 15.73 -4.52
CA TYR A 82 -0.14 17.03 -3.92
C TYR A 82 -0.92 18.10 -4.72
N PRO A 83 -1.85 18.85 -4.09
CA PRO A 83 -2.25 18.75 -2.68
C PRO A 83 -2.95 17.42 -2.34
N ALA A 84 -3.00 17.07 -1.05
CA ALA A 84 -3.69 15.88 -0.58
C ALA A 84 -5.21 15.96 -0.85
N PRO A 85 -5.85 14.87 -1.29
CA PRO A 85 -7.28 14.87 -1.56
C PRO A 85 -8.12 14.74 -0.28
N PRO A 86 -9.45 14.98 -0.35
CA PRO A 86 -10.32 14.86 0.83
C PRO A 86 -10.58 13.42 1.27
N HIS A 87 -10.36 12.42 0.41
CA HIS A 87 -10.45 11.00 0.76
C HIS A 87 -9.11 10.46 1.28
N PHE A 88 -9.12 9.25 1.87
CA PHE A 88 -7.87 8.62 2.27
C PHE A 88 -7.11 8.08 1.05
N GLN A 89 -5.82 8.40 0.95
CA GLN A 89 -4.90 7.74 0.02
C GLN A 89 -3.99 6.79 0.79
N LEU A 90 -3.85 5.55 0.31
CA LEU A 90 -2.86 4.60 0.76
C LEU A 90 -1.77 4.55 -0.31
N HIS A 91 -0.53 4.80 0.07
CA HIS A 91 0.53 5.03 -0.89
C HIS A 91 1.88 4.41 -0.53
N GLY A 92 2.71 4.22 -1.55
CA GLY A 92 4.14 3.90 -1.43
C GLY A 92 5.00 5.15 -1.65
N HIS A 93 6.13 4.98 -2.34
CA HIS A 93 7.02 6.04 -2.88
C HIS A 93 7.75 6.93 -1.86
N VAL A 94 7.14 7.24 -0.72
CA VAL A 94 7.75 8.06 0.32
C VAL A 94 8.52 7.16 1.28
N HIS A 95 9.84 7.06 1.10
CA HIS A 95 10.70 6.18 1.89
C HIS A 95 11.11 6.77 3.26
N GLU A 96 10.85 8.06 3.47
CA GLU A 96 11.20 8.76 4.71
C GLU A 96 10.47 8.20 5.93
N LYS A 97 11.22 7.83 6.96
CA LYS A 97 10.67 7.52 8.28
C LYS A 97 10.21 8.80 8.96
N ARG A 98 8.92 9.10 8.82
CA ARG A 98 8.26 10.20 9.54
C ARG A 98 7.70 9.70 10.87
N PRO A 99 7.54 10.59 11.88
CA PRO A 99 6.97 10.20 13.17
C PRO A 99 5.53 9.67 13.04
N ASN A 100 4.76 10.22 12.09
CA ASN A 100 3.43 9.76 11.74
C ASN A 100 3.43 9.07 10.38
N LYS A 101 2.77 7.91 10.31
CA LYS A 101 2.58 7.15 9.06
C LYS A 101 1.45 7.71 8.20
N LEU A 102 0.49 8.39 8.84
CA LEU A 102 -0.67 9.01 8.22
C LEU A 102 -0.57 10.52 8.39
N ILE A 103 -0.52 11.25 7.27
CA ILE A 103 -0.43 12.72 7.24
C ILE A 103 -1.42 13.20 6.19
N ASP A 104 -2.25 14.19 6.51
CA ASP A 104 -3.24 14.76 5.57
C ASP A 104 -4.10 13.70 4.85
N ARG A 105 -4.52 12.66 5.58
CA ARG A 105 -5.29 11.51 5.07
C ARG A 105 -4.52 10.64 4.05
N GLN A 106 -3.20 10.77 3.99
CA GLN A 106 -2.32 9.93 3.17
C GLN A 106 -1.53 8.98 4.06
N LEU A 107 -1.84 7.68 3.98
CA LEU A 107 -1.19 6.61 4.74
C LEU A 107 -0.02 6.06 3.94
N ASN A 108 1.18 6.23 4.47
CA ASN A 108 2.41 5.70 3.90
C ASN A 108 2.58 4.21 4.27
N LEU A 109 2.62 3.36 3.25
CA LEU A 109 2.79 1.91 3.32
C LEU A 109 4.14 1.45 2.71
N SER A 110 5.08 2.36 2.48
CA SER A 110 6.44 2.01 2.07
C SER A 110 7.09 1.06 3.09
N VAL A 111 7.78 0.04 2.61
CA VAL A 111 8.29 -1.07 3.43
C VAL A 111 9.25 -0.61 4.53
N GLU A 112 9.99 0.49 4.31
CA GLU A 112 10.91 1.11 5.25
C GLU A 112 10.18 1.61 6.50
N VAL A 113 8.91 2.02 6.36
CA VAL A 113 8.06 2.54 7.44
C VAL A 113 7.48 1.41 8.32
N TRP A 114 7.51 0.18 7.82
CA TRP A 114 6.84 -1.00 8.41
C TRP A 114 7.78 -2.18 8.66
N ASP A 115 9.07 -1.90 8.86
CA ASP A 115 10.11 -2.90 9.15
C ASP A 115 10.15 -4.04 8.12
N TYR A 116 9.91 -3.69 6.85
CA TYR A 116 9.86 -4.62 5.72
C TYR A 116 8.83 -5.74 5.89
N LYS A 117 7.67 -5.40 6.48
CA LYS A 117 6.53 -6.31 6.65
C LYS A 117 5.29 -5.75 5.94
N PRO A 118 4.44 -6.62 5.37
CA PRO A 118 3.13 -6.21 4.90
C PRO A 118 2.25 -5.75 6.06
N VAL A 119 1.28 -4.89 5.76
CA VAL A 119 0.38 -4.28 6.74
C VAL A 119 -1.00 -4.90 6.59
N SER A 120 -1.53 -5.48 7.67
CA SER A 120 -2.85 -6.11 7.65
C SER A 120 -3.98 -5.07 7.49
N GLU A 121 -5.09 -5.50 6.90
CA GLU A 121 -6.31 -4.69 6.81
C GLU A 121 -6.75 -4.17 8.19
N LYS A 122 -6.70 -5.02 9.22
CA LYS A 122 -7.03 -4.67 10.60
C LYS A 122 -6.21 -3.48 11.11
N THR A 123 -4.91 -3.48 10.84
CA THR A 123 -4.01 -2.37 11.23
C THR A 123 -4.37 -1.09 10.48
N ILE A 124 -4.65 -1.19 9.19
CA ILE A 124 -5.04 -0.05 8.35
C ILE A 124 -6.35 0.55 8.89
N VAL A 125 -7.39 -0.25 9.09
CA VAL A 125 -8.69 0.22 9.61
C VAL A 125 -8.52 0.99 10.93
N ALA A 126 -7.72 0.46 11.86
CA ALA A 126 -7.49 1.11 13.15
C ALA A 126 -6.85 2.50 13.01
N LEU A 127 -5.90 2.67 12.08
CA LEU A 127 -5.28 3.97 11.82
C LEU A 127 -6.26 4.97 11.18
N LEU A 128 -7.06 4.52 10.21
CA LEU A 128 -8.05 5.37 9.55
C LEU A 128 -9.17 5.80 10.51
N ASP A 129 -9.61 4.89 11.38
CA ASP A 129 -10.60 5.19 12.42
C ASP A 129 -10.09 6.23 13.42
N GLN A 130 -8.84 6.09 13.88
CA GLN A 130 -8.21 7.06 14.78
C GLN A 130 -8.11 8.45 14.15
N ALA A 131 -7.79 8.51 12.86
CA ALA A 131 -7.67 9.77 12.13
C ALA A 131 -9.00 10.51 12.00
N ASP A 132 -10.05 9.80 11.60
CA ASP A 132 -11.40 10.38 11.51
C ASP A 132 -11.90 10.88 12.89
N ALA A 133 -11.66 10.10 13.95
CA ALA A 133 -12.05 10.49 15.31
C ALA A 133 -11.31 11.77 15.77
N SER A 134 -10.04 11.90 15.41
CA SER A 134 -9.22 13.08 15.74
C SER A 134 -9.75 14.34 15.05
N VAL A 135 -10.18 14.24 13.80
CA VAL A 135 -10.82 15.35 13.06
C VAL A 135 -12.13 15.74 13.72
N ALA A 136 -12.99 14.77 14.05
CA ALA A 136 -14.27 15.03 14.71
C ALA A 136 -14.10 15.77 16.05
N MET A 137 -13.11 15.37 16.87
CA MET A 137 -12.81 16.05 18.13
C MET A 137 -12.28 17.48 17.91
N ALA A 138 -11.40 17.70 16.94
CA ALA A 138 -10.88 19.04 16.62
C ALA A 138 -12.00 19.99 16.17
N SER A 139 -12.94 19.51 15.35
CA SER A 139 -14.13 20.26 14.94
C SER A 139 -15.09 20.55 16.10
N SER A 140 -15.21 19.66 17.09
CA SER A 140 -16.07 19.90 18.26
C SER A 140 -15.51 20.91 19.26
N ASN A 141 -14.18 21.06 19.35
CA ASN A 141 -13.50 21.98 20.28
C ASN A 141 -13.31 23.40 19.71
N SER A 142 -13.77 23.65 18.48
CA SER A 142 -13.65 24.93 17.78
C SER A 142 -14.99 25.68 17.64
N CYS A 143 -16.03 25.22 18.35
CA CYS A 143 -17.33 25.88 18.50
C CYS A 143 -17.48 26.51 19.89
#